data_AF-A0A3C0UJL3-F1
#
_entry.id   AF-A0A3C0UJL3-F1
#
_cell.length_a   1.000
_cell.length_b   1.000
_cell.length_c   1.000
_cell.angle_alpha   90.00
_cell.angle_beta   90.00
_cell.angle_gamma   90.00
#
_symmetry.space_group_name_H-M   'P 1'
#
loop_
_entity.id
_entity.type
_entity.pdbx_description
1 polymer ?
#
loop_
_entity_poly.entity_id
_entity_poly.type
_entity_poly.pdbx_seq_one_letter_code
_entity_poly.pdbx_strand_id
1 'polypeptide(L)' 'MLGGRPLDYLVVNHMEPDHCANIEELVRRYPDMKIVGNTKTFQFLEQFYSFNKKENYLEVKEGDELAVGKHT' A
#
# COMPACT_ATOMS: atom_id res chain seq x y z
N MET A 1 4.99 1.37 18.26
CA MET A 1 5.10 2.76 17.76
C MET A 1 6.28 2.84 16.81
N LEU A 2 6.19 3.58 15.70
CA LEU A 2 7.26 3.70 14.69
C LEU A 2 8.49 4.54 15.15
N GLY A 3 8.49 5.07 16.38
CA GLY A 3 9.65 5.76 16.95
C GLY A 3 10.09 7.01 16.19
N GLY A 4 9.17 7.66 15.45
CA GLY A 4 9.46 8.82 14.61
C GLY A 4 9.90 8.50 13.18
N ARG A 5 9.95 7.22 12.79
CA ARG A 5 10.25 6.84 11.40
C ARG A 5 9.03 6.97 10.49
N PRO A 6 9.21 7.44 9.24
CA PRO A 6 8.14 7.44 8.25
C PRO A 6 7.71 6.00 7.95
N LEU A 7 6.46 5.83 7.53
CA LEU A 7 5.94 4.55 7.06
C LEU A 7 6.30 4.40 5.58
N ASP A 8 7.25 3.52 5.28
CA ASP A 8 7.77 3.36 3.92
C ASP A 8 6.86 2.51 3.02
N TYR A 9 6.30 1.42 3.55
CA TYR A 9 5.51 0.45 2.79
C TYR A 9 4.22 0.03 3.50
N LEU A 10 3.14 -0.07 2.73
CA LEU A 10 1.90 -0.75 3.09
C LEU A 10 1.71 -1.96 2.16
N VAL A 11 1.88 -3.17 2.69
CA VAL A 11 1.68 -4.40 1.91
C VAL A 11 0.23 -4.85 2.05
N VAL A 12 -0.48 -4.96 0.93
CA VAL A 12 -1.89 -5.36 0.88
C VAL A 12 -1.99 -6.78 0.30
N ASN A 13 -1.99 -7.77 1.18
CA ASN A 13 -2.10 -9.18 0.81
C ASN A 13 -3.53 -9.58 0.42
N HIS A 14 -4.51 -8.95 1.05
CA HIS A 14 -5.92 -9.18 0.79
C HIS A 14 -6.66 -7.85 0.95
N MET A 15 -7.54 -7.53 0.01
CA MET A 15 -8.42 -6.39 0.11
C MET A 15 -9.86 -6.89 0.16
N GLU A 16 -10.52 -6.64 1.29
CA GLU A 16 -11.98 -6.72 1.40
C GLU A 16 -12.53 -5.30 1.56
N PRO A 17 -13.46 -4.87 0.70
CA PRO A 17 -13.99 -3.51 0.72
C PRO A 17 -14.71 -3.14 2.03
N ASP A 18 -15.12 -4.13 2.82
CA ASP A 18 -15.80 -3.92 4.11
C ASP A 18 -14.83 -3.51 5.26
N HIS A 19 -13.51 -3.70 5.10
CA HIS A 19 -12.54 -3.50 6.18
C HIS A 19 -11.42 -2.49 5.88
N CYS A 20 -11.38 -1.90 4.69
CA CYS A 20 -10.24 -1.10 4.24
C CYS A 20 -10.35 0.41 4.52
N ALA A 21 -11.31 0.86 5.36
CA ALA A 21 -11.54 2.29 5.66
C ALA A 21 -10.29 3.05 6.15
N ASN A 22 -9.32 2.35 6.74
CA ASN A 22 -8.10 2.96 7.24
C ASN A 22 -7.03 3.23 6.16
N ILE A 23 -7.16 2.67 4.95
CA ILE A 23 -6.17 2.89 3.88
C ILE A 23 -6.17 4.36 3.46
N GLU A 24 -7.34 4.97 3.31
CA GLU A 24 -7.43 6.39 2.96
C GLU A 24 -6.77 7.29 4.02
N GLU A 25 -7.02 7.01 5.30
CA GLU A 25 -6.42 7.77 6.40
C GLU A 25 -4.90 7.58 6.47
N LEU A 26 -4.41 6.35 6.23
CA LEU A 26 -2.98 6.07 6.16
C LEU A 26 -2.32 6.81 4.99
N VAL A 27 -2.96 6.82 3.82
CA VAL A 27 -2.48 7.55 2.65
C VAL A 27 -2.44 9.06 2.89
N ARG A 28 -3.42 9.61 3.62
CA ARG A 28 -3.44 11.03 4.02
C ARG A 28 -2.33 11.36 5.02
N ARG A 29 -2.08 10.48 6.00
CA ARG A 29 -1.04 10.69 7.03
C ARG A 29 0.37 10.43 6.53
N TYR A 30 0.54 9.51 5.59
CA TYR A 30 1.82 9.10 5.03
C TYR A 30 1.78 9.21 3.50
N PRO A 31 1.85 10.44 2.95
CA PRO A 31 1.70 10.67 1.52
C PRO A 31 2.82 10.06 0.66
N ASP A 32 3.97 9.76 1.25
CA ASP A 32 5.15 9.17 0.59
C ASP A 32 5.20 7.64 0.67
N MET A 33 4.29 7.02 1.42
CA MET A 33 4.22 5.57 1.63
C MET A 33 3.93 4.85 0.31
N LYS A 34 4.68 3.78 0.02
CA LYS A 34 4.44 2.89 -1.12
C LYS A 34 3.40 1.83 -0.77
N ILE A 35 2.43 1.63 -1.66
CA ILE A 35 1.39 0.62 -1.52
C ILE A 35 1.79 -0.57 -2.38
N VAL A 36 2.11 -1.68 -1.72
CA VAL A 36 2.57 -2.91 -2.36
C VAL A 36 1.39 -3.86 -2.50
N GLY A 37 1.13 -4.33 -3.71
CA GLY A 37 0.03 -5.24 -3.98
C GLY A 37 0.05 -5.71 -5.43
N ASN A 38 -0.90 -6.55 -5.80
CA ASN A 38 -1.05 -6.99 -7.19
C ASN A 38 -1.98 -6.05 -7.98
N THR A 39 -2.11 -6.30 -9.28
CA THR A 39 -2.99 -5.51 -10.16
C THR A 39 -4.45 -5.47 -9.66
N LYS A 40 -4.97 -6.55 -9.06
CA LYS A 40 -6.35 -6.58 -8.52
C LYS A 40 -6.50 -5.64 -7.33
N THR A 41 -5.51 -5.59 -6.44
CA THR A 41 -5.48 -4.64 -5.32
C THR A 41 -5.64 -3.21 -5.81
N PHE A 42 -4.87 -2.80 -6.84
CA PHE A 42 -4.95 -1.43 -7.35
C PHE A 42 -6.25 -1.15 -8.09
N GLN A 43 -6.78 -2.13 -8.84
CA GLN A 43 -8.11 -2.02 -9.46
C GLN A 43 -9.18 -1.75 -8.42
N PHE A 44 -9.18 -2.51 -7.32
CA PHE A 44 -10.13 -2.27 -6.23
C PHE A 44 -9.87 -0.93 -5.52
N LEU A 45 -8.61 -0.52 -5.33
CA LEU A 45 -8.31 0.78 -4.72
C LEU A 45 -8.93 1.91 -5.55
N GLU A 46 -8.79 1.86 -6.86
CA GLU A 46 -9.33 2.88 -7.78
C GLU A 46 -10.86 2.83 -7.89
N GLN A 47 -11.48 1.68 -7.64
CA GLN A 47 -12.94 1.52 -7.64
C GLN A 47 -13.59 1.97 -6.33
N PHE A 48 -12.95 1.70 -5.19
CA PHE A 48 -13.51 1.98 -3.86
C PHE A 48 -13.05 3.29 -3.25
N TYR A 49 -11.89 3.81 -3.65
CA TYR A 49 -11.33 5.04 -3.09
C TYR A 49 -11.13 6.12 -4.16
N SER A 50 -11.39 7.37 -3.78
CA SER A 50 -11.23 8.52 -4.67
C SER A 50 -9.85 9.18 -4.59
N PHE A 51 -8.92 8.65 -3.80
CA PHE A 51 -7.57 9.19 -3.73
C PHE A 51 -6.74 8.73 -4.94
N ASN A 52 -5.97 9.66 -5.53
CA ASN A 52 -5.03 9.35 -6.59
C ASN A 52 -3.62 9.24 -6.02
N LYS A 53 -3.14 8.00 -5.85
CA LYS A 53 -1.77 7.70 -5.40
C LYS A 53 -1.10 6.65 -6.29
N LYS A 54 -1.40 6.65 -7.59
CA LYS A 54 -0.81 5.72 -8.56
C LYS A 54 0.73 5.78 -8.57
N GLU A 55 1.31 6.96 -8.31
CA GLU A 55 2.76 7.16 -8.17
C GLU A 55 3.41 6.38 -7.01
N ASN A 56 2.59 5.92 -6.06
CA ASN A 56 3.01 5.14 -4.90
C ASN A 56 2.68 3.66 -5.02
N TYR A 57 2.08 3.22 -6.12
CA TYR A 57 1.77 1.81 -6.33
C TYR A 57 3.03 1.05 -6.68
N LEU A 58 3.25 -0.06 -5.97
CA LEU A 58 4.30 -1.01 -6.23
C LEU A 58 3.66 -2.36 -6.55
N GLU A 59 3.53 -2.65 -7.84
CA GLU A 59 2.97 -3.92 -8.30
C GLU A 59 3.95 -5.06 -8.04
N VAL A 60 3.43 -6.11 -7.41
CA VAL A 60 4.14 -7.37 -7.20
C VAL A 60 3.34 -8.54 -7.77
N LYS A 61 4.06 -9.51 -8.33
CA LYS A 61 3.54 -10.76 -8.88
C LYS A 61 3.95 -11.93 -8.00
N GLU A 62 3.38 -13.10 -8.27
CA GLU A 62 3.76 -14.32 -7.58
C GLU A 62 5.25 -14.62 -7.83
N GLY A 63 6.02 -14.77 -6.76
CA GLY A 63 7.47 -14.97 -6.81
C GLY A 63 8.30 -13.69 -6.85
N ASP A 64 7.69 -12.50 -6.84
CA ASP A 64 8.46 -11.25 -6.72
C ASP A 64 9.00 -11.06 -5.30
N GLU A 65 10.22 -10.55 -5.23
CA GLU A 65 10.90 -10.22 -3.99
C GLU A 65 10.90 -8.70 -3.77
N LEU A 66 10.42 -8.27 -2.60
CA LEU A 66 10.49 -6.87 -2.19
C LEU A 66 11.63 -6.63 -1.22
N ALA A 67 12.65 -5.88 -1.65
CA ALA A 67 13.71 -5.42 -0.77
C ALA A 67 13.21 -4.27 0.12
N VAL A 68 12.77 -4.60 1.34
CA VAL A 68 12.29 -3.63 2.36
C VAL A 68 13.42 -3.01 3.21
N GLY A 69 14.68 -3.22 2.83
CA GLY A 69 15.85 -2.69 3.52
C GLY A 69 16.95 -3.73 3.73
N LYS A 70 17.80 -3.52 4.74
CA LYS A 70 19.09 -4.20 4.91
C LYS A 70 19.03 -5.59 5.54
N HIS A 71 17.85 -6.16 5.73
CA HIS A 71 17.69 -7.51 6.28
C HIS A 71 16.89 -8.35 5.29
N THR A 72 17.63 -9.20 4.58
CA THR A 72 17.16 -10.39 3.85
C THR A 72 16.80 -11.48 4.84
#